data_AF-A0A0K6IVS7-F1
#
_entry.id   AF-A0A0K6IVS7-F1
#
_cell.length_a   1.000
_cell.length_b   1.000
_cell.length_c   1.000
_cell.angle_alpha   90.00
_cell.angle_beta   90.00
_cell.angle_gamma   90.00
#
_symmetry.space_group_name_H-M   'P 1'
#
loop_
_entity.id
_entity.type
_entity.pdbx_description
1 polymer ?
#
loop_
_entity_poly.entity_id
_entity_poly.type
_entity_poly.pdbx_seq_one_letter_code
_entity_poly.pdbx_strand_id
1 'polypeptide(L)'
;MKVVPPERLHLTLVFVGDVPCERLGAFLALGAAMGAPPDEPLVLDRFECWGGPRVACLSGPPPQGAWARFIERLAQEARALGAKVEHRPFRPHVTLARKVSPEAFDASGLGLPLPLTWPAAGFRLIRSESGPEGLRYLTAGEFS
;
A
#
# COMPACT_ATOMS: atom_id res chain seq x y z
N MET A 1 -20.08 1.62 6.98
CA MET A 1 -18.94 2.12 6.20
C MET A 1 -18.15 3.15 7.00
N LYS A 2 -16.83 3.15 6.88
CA LYS A 2 -15.92 4.18 7.42
C LYS A 2 -14.98 4.63 6.30
N VAL A 3 -15.12 5.88 5.86
CA VAL A 3 -14.27 6.48 4.83
C VAL A 3 -12.85 6.67 5.38
N VAL A 4 -11.84 6.39 4.55
CA VAL A 4 -10.44 6.70 4.85
C VAL A 4 -10.22 8.19 4.58
N PRO A 5 -9.73 8.97 5.56
CA PRO A 5 -9.51 10.38 5.34
C PRO A 5 -8.33 10.60 4.36
N PRO A 6 -8.33 11.71 3.59
CA PRO A 6 -7.37 11.93 2.50
C PRO A 6 -5.90 11.76 2.90
N GLU A 7 -5.52 12.23 4.08
CA GLU A 7 -4.14 12.15 4.61
C GLU A 7 -3.67 10.73 4.92
N ARG A 8 -4.58 9.74 4.89
CA ARG A 8 -4.28 8.32 5.06
C ARG A 8 -4.41 7.53 3.77
N LEU A 9 -4.72 8.15 2.65
CA LEU A 9 -4.73 7.46 1.35
C LEU A 9 -3.30 7.14 0.96
N HIS A 10 -3.02 5.86 0.74
CA HIS A 10 -1.72 5.36 0.33
C HIS A 10 -1.87 4.08 -0.49
N LEU A 11 -0.85 3.79 -1.28
CA LEU A 11 -0.68 2.54 -2.02
C LEU A 11 0.39 1.73 -1.31
N THR A 12 -0.03 0.69 -0.58
CA THR A 12 0.89 -0.14 0.21
C THR A 12 1.71 -1.05 -0.70
N LEU A 13 3.03 -0.87 -0.73
CA LEU A 13 3.95 -1.74 -1.49
C LEU A 13 4.12 -3.11 -0.80
N VAL A 14 4.49 -3.10 0.48
CA VAL A 14 4.68 -4.28 1.32
C VAL A 14 4.16 -3.99 2.73
N PHE A 15 3.37 -4.91 3.29
CA PHE A 15 3.02 -4.87 4.71
C PHE A 15 4.06 -5.64 5.51
N VAL A 16 4.83 -4.93 6.34
CA VAL A 16 5.90 -5.52 7.15
C VAL A 16 5.36 -6.36 8.32
N GLY A 17 4.16 -6.01 8.81
CA GLY A 17 3.56 -6.63 9.99
C GLY A 17 4.16 -6.12 11.30
N ASP A 18 3.84 -6.82 12.39
CA ASP A 18 4.37 -6.53 13.71
C ASP A 18 5.80 -7.06 13.82
N VAL A 19 6.77 -6.16 13.79
CA VAL A 19 8.20 -6.44 13.93
C VAL A 19 8.76 -5.76 15.18
N PRO A 20 9.73 -6.38 15.90
CA PRO A 20 10.37 -5.75 17.04
C PRO A 20 11.01 -4.41 16.66
N CYS A 21 10.90 -3.41 17.53
CA CYS A 21 11.40 -2.04 17.28
C CYS A 21 12.90 -2.01 16.97
N GLU A 22 13.67 -2.96 17.50
CA GLU A 22 15.11 -3.11 17.26
C GLU A 22 15.43 -3.40 15.78
N ARG A 23 14.46 -3.92 15.01
CA ARG A 23 14.58 -4.15 13.57
C ARG A 23 14.34 -2.90 12.73
N LEU A 24 13.86 -1.80 13.31
CA LEU A 24 13.57 -0.57 12.58
C LEU A 24 14.76 -0.08 11.77
N GLY A 25 15.97 -0.10 12.35
CA GLY A 25 17.18 0.29 11.64
C GLY A 25 17.46 -0.52 10.38
N ALA A 26 17.17 -1.83 10.41
CA ALA A 26 17.33 -2.70 9.25
C ALA A 26 16.32 -2.37 8.14
N PHE A 27 15.07 -2.07 8.49
CA PHE A 27 14.07 -1.65 7.50
C PHE A 27 14.36 -0.27 6.90
N LEU A 28 14.95 0.65 7.68
CA LEU A 28 15.42 1.94 7.16
C LEU A 28 16.58 1.75 6.17
N ALA A 29 17.55 0.90 6.51
CA ALA A 29 18.65 0.56 5.63
C ALA A 29 18.18 -0.13 4.34
N LEU A 30 17.18 -1.02 4.44
CA LEU A 30 16.53 -1.63 3.27
C LEU A 30 15.89 -0.57 2.37
N GLY A 31 15.11 0.35 2.94
CA GLY A 31 14.49 1.44 2.17
C GLY A 31 15.53 2.27 1.41
N ALA A 32 16.63 2.63 2.07
CA ALA A 32 17.72 3.35 1.40
C ALA A 32 18.39 2.52 0.29
N ALA A 33 18.59 1.21 0.51
CA ALA A 33 19.22 0.31 -0.46
C ALA A 33 18.33 0.00 -1.69
N MET A 34 17.02 0.21 -1.60
CA MET A 34 16.12 0.05 -2.74
C MET A 34 16.33 1.15 -3.79
N GLY A 35 16.75 2.35 -3.38
CA GLY A 35 16.88 3.52 -4.25
C GLY A 35 15.52 4.02 -4.77
N ALA A 36 15.55 4.76 -5.89
CA ALA A 36 14.36 5.29 -6.52
C ALA A 36 13.37 4.20 -6.95
N PRO A 37 12.05 4.42 -6.81
CA PRO A 37 11.06 3.59 -7.49
C PRO A 37 11.17 3.76 -9.02
N PRO A 38 10.60 2.84 -9.81
CA PRO A 38 10.54 2.99 -11.27
C PRO A 38 9.79 4.26 -11.72
N ASP A 39 10.27 4.88 -12.81
CA ASP A 39 9.71 6.11 -13.38
C ASP A 39 8.31 5.93 -13.99
N GLU A 40 8.02 4.73 -14.50
CA GLU A 40 6.73 4.39 -15.09
C GLU A 40 5.61 4.43 -14.02
N PRO A 41 4.45 5.04 -14.27
CA PRO A 41 3.41 5.15 -13.25
C PRO A 41 2.71 3.80 -13.01
N LEU A 42 2.29 3.56 -11.77
CA LEU A 42 1.30 2.52 -11.50
C LEU A 42 -0.06 2.97 -12.04
N VAL A 43 -0.89 2.05 -12.51
CA VAL A 43 -2.21 2.35 -13.05
C VAL A 43 -3.27 1.77 -12.14
N LEU A 44 -4.28 2.58 -11.77
CA LEU A 44 -5.48 2.13 -11.06
C LEU A 44 -6.71 2.39 -11.95
N ASP A 45 -7.46 1.35 -12.29
CA ASP A 45 -8.41 1.34 -13.39
C ASP A 45 -9.81 0.83 -13.00
N ARG A 46 -10.00 0.41 -11.74
CA ARG A 46 -11.30 -0.10 -11.28
C ARG A 46 -11.56 0.13 -9.81
N PHE A 47 -12.80 0.44 -9.49
CA PHE A 47 -13.32 0.40 -8.13
C PHE A 47 -13.74 -1.03 -7.78
N GLU A 48 -13.32 -1.52 -6.63
CA GLU A 48 -13.65 -2.87 -6.15
C GLU A 48 -14.08 -2.84 -4.68
N CYS A 49 -14.99 -3.75 -4.32
CA CYS A 49 -15.22 -4.11 -2.93
C CYS A 49 -14.73 -5.53 -2.67
N TRP A 50 -13.75 -5.67 -1.78
CA TRP A 50 -13.23 -6.97 -1.36
C TRP A 50 -14.03 -7.48 -0.17
N GLY A 51 -14.86 -8.49 -0.40
CA GLY A 51 -15.85 -8.98 0.57
C GLY A 51 -15.26 -9.54 1.86
N GLY A 52 -14.14 -10.26 1.79
CA GLY A 52 -13.44 -10.76 2.97
C GLY A 52 -13.05 -9.65 3.96
N PRO A 53 -12.18 -8.70 3.56
CA PRO A 53 -11.78 -7.58 4.42
C PRO A 53 -12.84 -6.48 4.56
N ARG A 54 -13.95 -6.53 3.80
CA ARG A 54 -15.02 -5.52 3.74
C ARG A 54 -14.46 -4.13 3.43
N VAL A 55 -13.64 -4.05 2.39
CA VAL A 55 -12.91 -2.86 1.96
C VAL A 55 -13.39 -2.43 0.58
N ALA A 56 -13.70 -1.15 0.41
CA ALA A 56 -13.81 -0.51 -0.90
C ALA A 56 -12.46 0.13 -1.26
N CYS A 57 -11.99 -0.13 -2.47
CA CYS A 57 -10.71 0.37 -2.96
C CYS A 57 -10.77 0.75 -4.42
N LEU A 58 -9.85 1.63 -4.83
CA LEU A 58 -9.47 1.84 -6.22
C LEU A 58 -8.23 0.97 -6.48
N SER A 59 -8.30 0.05 -7.44
CA SER A 59 -7.25 -0.94 -7.70
C SER A 59 -6.83 -0.97 -9.16
N GLY A 60 -5.67 -1.59 -9.40
CA GLY A 60 -5.05 -1.74 -10.71
C GLY A 60 -4.66 -3.19 -11.02
N PRO A 61 -4.17 -3.45 -12.24
CA PRO A 61 -3.61 -4.76 -12.59
C PRO A 61 -2.29 -4.99 -11.86
N PRO A 62 -1.87 -6.26 -11.65
CA PRO A 62 -0.51 -6.54 -11.19
C PRO A 62 0.51 -5.88 -12.13
N PRO A 63 1.51 -5.17 -11.58
CA PRO A 63 2.51 -4.51 -12.40
C PRO A 63 3.42 -5.52 -13.10
N GLN A 64 4.03 -5.06 -14.19
CA GLN A 64 5.03 -5.82 -14.95
C GLN A 64 6.35 -5.04 -14.94
N GLY A 65 7.39 -5.57 -15.62
CA GLY A 65 8.61 -4.81 -15.86
C GLY A 65 9.36 -4.40 -14.59
N ALA A 66 9.74 -3.12 -14.51
CA ALA A 66 10.55 -2.62 -13.40
C ALA A 66 9.81 -2.67 -12.06
N TRP A 67 8.51 -2.38 -12.05
CA TRP A 67 7.69 -2.45 -10.84
C TRP A 67 7.56 -3.86 -10.29
N ALA A 68 7.37 -4.87 -11.13
CA ALA A 68 7.32 -6.26 -10.69
C ALA A 68 8.60 -6.66 -9.95
N ARG A 69 9.77 -6.33 -10.54
CA ARG A 69 11.09 -6.60 -9.93
C ARG A 69 11.31 -5.80 -8.65
N PHE A 70 10.89 -4.53 -8.62
CA PHE A 70 11.03 -3.67 -7.44
C PHE A 70 10.25 -4.23 -6.25
N ILE A 71 8.98 -4.58 -6.46
CA ILE A 71 8.11 -5.14 -5.41
C ILE A 71 8.61 -6.52 -4.97
N GLU A 72 9.03 -7.36 -5.90
CA GLU A 72 9.54 -8.69 -5.58
C GLU A 72 10.82 -8.60 -4.72
N ARG A 73 11.78 -7.76 -5.12
CA ARG A 73 13.00 -7.50 -4.34
C ARG A 73 12.65 -6.96 -2.96
N LEU A 74 11.79 -5.93 -2.87
CA LEU A 74 11.39 -5.35 -1.59
C LEU A 74 10.73 -6.40 -0.68
N ALA A 75 9.86 -7.25 -1.23
CA ALA A 75 9.20 -8.31 -0.47
C ALA A 75 10.18 -9.40 -0.01
N GLN A 76 11.12 -9.82 -0.86
CA GLN A 76 12.14 -10.82 -0.52
C GLN A 76 13.05 -10.32 0.60
N GLU A 77 13.59 -9.11 0.47
CA GLU A 77 14.46 -8.50 1.49
C GLU A 77 13.72 -8.24 2.80
N ALA A 78 12.47 -7.76 2.74
CA ALA A 78 11.66 -7.58 3.93
C ALA A 78 11.43 -8.92 4.67
N ARG A 79 11.20 -10.03 3.95
CA ARG A 79 11.09 -11.38 4.55
C ARG A 79 12.40 -11.80 5.21
N ALA A 80 13.55 -11.53 4.59
CA ALA A 80 14.86 -11.82 5.17
C ALA A 80 15.10 -11.05 6.50
N LEU A 81 14.47 -9.88 6.66
CA LEU A 81 14.46 -9.11 7.91
C LEU A 81 13.39 -9.55 8.93
N GLY A 82 12.61 -10.59 8.62
CA GLY A 82 11.60 -11.16 9.51
C GLY A 82 10.18 -10.68 9.28
N ALA A 83 9.91 -9.90 8.22
CA ALA A 83 8.55 -9.51 7.86
C ALA A 83 7.73 -10.71 7.36
N LYS A 84 6.47 -10.80 7.79
CA LYS A 84 5.53 -11.84 7.33
C LYS A 84 4.82 -11.43 6.04
N VAL A 85 5.59 -11.16 4.99
CA VAL A 85 5.03 -10.69 3.71
C VAL A 85 4.28 -11.83 3.02
N GLU A 86 3.00 -11.59 2.72
CA GLU A 86 2.13 -12.55 2.04
C GLU A 86 2.73 -13.04 0.70
N HIS A 87 2.43 -14.28 0.30
CA HIS A 87 2.88 -14.88 -0.96
C HIS A 87 1.95 -14.61 -2.14
N ARG A 88 0.94 -13.75 -1.97
CA ARG A 88 0.00 -13.41 -3.04
C ARG A 88 0.62 -12.41 -4.03
N PRO A 89 0.20 -12.44 -5.31
CA PRO A 89 0.58 -11.42 -6.27
C PRO A 89 0.25 -10.02 -5.74
N PHE A 90 1.17 -9.09 -5.94
CA PHE A 90 0.95 -7.69 -5.62
C PHE A 90 -0.12 -7.09 -6.54
N ARG A 91 -1.14 -6.50 -5.92
CA ARG A 91 -2.19 -5.74 -6.62
C ARG A 91 -2.16 -4.30 -6.10
N PRO A 92 -1.78 -3.32 -6.93
CA PRO A 92 -1.77 -1.92 -6.49
C PRO A 92 -3.20 -1.51 -6.17
N HIS A 93 -3.40 -0.96 -4.99
CA HIS A 93 -4.70 -0.50 -4.54
C HIS A 93 -4.58 0.61 -3.50
N VAL A 94 -5.57 1.50 -3.50
CA VAL A 94 -5.78 2.52 -2.47
C VAL A 94 -7.10 2.21 -1.78
N THR A 95 -7.04 1.97 -0.47
CA THR A 95 -8.25 1.73 0.33
C THR A 95 -8.99 3.05 0.55
N LEU A 96 -10.24 3.13 0.07
CA LEU A 96 -11.08 4.33 0.15
C LEU A 96 -12.03 4.27 1.34
N ALA A 97 -12.55 3.09 1.66
CA ALA A 97 -13.41 2.89 2.81
C ALA A 97 -13.32 1.46 3.37
N ARG A 98 -13.62 1.33 4.65
CA ARG A 98 -13.66 0.05 5.39
C ARG A 98 -15.07 -0.21 5.93
N LYS A 99 -15.34 -1.44 6.37
CA LYS A 99 -16.66 -1.86 6.86
C LYS A 99 -17.76 -1.59 5.82
N VAL A 100 -17.46 -1.89 4.56
CA VAL A 100 -18.37 -1.77 3.42
C VAL A 100 -19.05 -3.12 3.20
N SER A 101 -20.37 -3.12 3.04
CA SER A 101 -21.10 -4.32 2.60
C SER A 101 -20.93 -4.43 1.07
N PRO A 102 -20.42 -5.56 0.56
CA PRO A 102 -20.26 -5.76 -0.89
C PRO A 102 -21.55 -5.57 -1.66
N GLU A 103 -22.69 -5.96 -1.06
CA GLU A 103 -24.02 -5.85 -1.64
C GLU A 103 -24.48 -4.39 -1.78
N ALA A 104 -23.96 -3.51 -0.91
CA ALA A 104 -24.27 -2.09 -0.88
C ALA A 104 -23.19 -1.21 -1.55
N PHE A 105 -22.17 -1.83 -2.17
CA PHE A 105 -21.10 -1.08 -2.82
C PHE A 105 -21.54 -0.62 -4.21
N ASP A 106 -21.63 0.69 -4.39
CA ASP A 106 -21.86 1.34 -5.67
C ASP A 106 -20.82 2.46 -5.87
N ALA A 107 -20.07 2.37 -6.97
CA ALA A 107 -19.04 3.33 -7.34
C ALA A 107 -19.49 4.30 -8.44
N SER A 108 -20.71 4.17 -8.97
CA SER A 108 -21.23 4.97 -10.09
C SER A 108 -21.23 6.47 -9.81
N GLY A 109 -21.40 6.86 -8.53
CA GLY A 109 -21.42 8.25 -8.09
C GLY A 109 -20.06 8.87 -7.76
N LEU A 110 -18.94 8.15 -7.86
CA LEU A 110 -17.62 8.67 -7.45
C LEU A 110 -17.01 9.67 -8.43
N GLY A 111 -17.45 9.68 -9.70
CA GLY A 111 -17.08 10.70 -10.69
C GLY A 111 -15.57 10.82 -11.00
N LEU A 112 -14.76 9.84 -10.60
CA LEU A 112 -13.32 9.85 -10.84
C LEU A 112 -13.02 9.31 -12.26
N PRO A 113 -12.30 10.06 -13.11
CA PRO A 113 -11.89 9.54 -14.41
C PRO A 113 -10.90 8.39 -14.24
N LEU A 114 -11.14 7.29 -14.95
CA LEU A 114 -10.28 6.12 -14.99
C LEU A 114 -9.75 5.90 -16.42
N PRO A 115 -8.51 5.39 -16.58
CA PRO A 115 -7.58 4.99 -15.52
C PRO A 115 -6.91 6.17 -14.81
N LEU A 116 -6.65 6.03 -13.51
CA LEU A 116 -5.81 6.93 -12.72
C LEU A 116 -4.34 6.48 -12.82
N THR A 117 -3.47 7.36 -13.33
CA THR A 117 -2.02 7.16 -13.31
C THR A 117 -1.44 7.66 -12.00
N TRP A 118 -0.63 6.83 -11.34
CA TRP A 118 0.02 7.10 -10.07
C TRP A 118 1.54 7.12 -10.25
N PRO A 119 2.15 8.27 -10.58
CA PRO A 119 3.61 8.40 -10.57
C PRO A 119 4.13 8.31 -9.12
N ALA A 120 5.25 7.62 -8.93
CA ALA A 120 5.90 7.51 -7.62
C ALA A 120 7.22 8.29 -7.65
N ALA A 121 7.29 9.44 -6.97
CA ALA A 121 8.53 10.17 -6.76
C ALA A 121 9.40 9.59 -5.63
N GLY A 122 8.88 8.60 -4.91
CA GLY A 122 9.50 7.99 -3.76
C GLY A 122 8.53 7.08 -3.02
N PHE A 123 9.00 6.46 -1.95
CA PHE A 123 8.18 5.64 -1.05
C PHE A 123 8.60 5.86 0.40
N ARG A 124 7.75 5.44 1.33
CA ARG A 124 7.93 5.69 2.76
C ARG A 124 7.80 4.41 3.56
N LEU A 125 8.62 4.27 4.59
CA LEU A 125 8.39 3.31 5.65
C LEU A 125 7.46 3.98 6.68
N ILE A 126 6.27 3.40 6.85
CA ILE A 126 5.27 3.94 7.77
C ILE A 126 5.09 3.00 8.96
N ARG A 127 5.19 3.55 10.16
CA ARG A 127 4.81 2.89 11.41
C ARG A 127 3.35 3.20 11.71
N SER A 128 2.54 2.16 11.85
CA SER A 128 1.15 2.28 12.26
C SER A 128 1.05 2.06 13.77
N GLU A 129 0.54 3.05 14.50
CA GLU A 129 0.34 2.96 15.95
C GLU A 129 -1.16 3.00 16.27
N SER A 130 -1.60 2.07 17.11
CA SER A 130 -2.96 2.11 17.65
C SER A 130 -2.93 2.84 18.99
N GLY A 131 -3.61 3.98 19.08
CA GLY A 131 -3.80 4.73 20.32
C GLY A 131 -5.27 4.87 20.71
N PRO A 132 -5.57 5.51 21.85
CA PRO A 132 -6.95 5.78 22.31
C PRO A 132 -7.76 6.59 21.30
N GLU A 133 -7.11 7.48 20.55
CA GLU A 133 -7.71 8.30 19.49
C GLU A 133 -7.78 7.57 18.13
N GLY A 134 -7.42 6.28 18.11
CA GLY A 134 -7.41 5.43 16.93
C GLY A 134 -6.03 5.28 16.28
N LEU A 135 -6.05 4.78 15.04
CA LEU A 135 -4.85 4.45 14.27
C LEU A 135 -4.15 5.73 13.80
N ARG A 136 -2.85 5.85 14.05
CA ARG A 136 -1.97 6.92 13.56
C ARG A 136 -0.91 6.32 12.64
N TYR A 137 -0.60 7.03 11.56
CA TYR A 137 0.45 6.66 10.61
C TYR A 137 1.60 7.64 10.79
N LEU A 138 2.76 7.14 11.21
CA LEU A 138 3.97 7.94 11.41
C LEU A 138 5.01 7.54 10.37
N THR A 139 5.55 8.52 9.66
CA THR A 139 6.68 8.28 8.77
C THR A 139 7.92 7.96 9.58
N ALA A 140 8.46 6.76 9.39
CA ALA A 140 9.72 6.34 9.98
C ALA A 140 10.92 6.61 9.04
N GLY A 141 10.69 6.57 7.72
CA GLY A 141 11.70 6.89 6.71
C GLY A 141 11.07 7.25 5.36
N GLU A 142 11.77 8.06 4.57
CA GLU A 142 11.39 8.48 3.23
C GLU A 142 12.55 8.22 2.27
N PHE A 143 12.23 7.70 1.09
CA PHE A 143 13.21 7.23 0.11
C PHE A 143 12.79 7.68 -1.29
N SER A 144 13.74 8.11 -2.10
CA SER A 144 13.57 8.61 -3.45
C SER A 144 14.82 8.35 -4.27
#